data_AF-A0A965R9M9-F1
#
_entry.id   AF-A0A965R9M9-F1
#
_cell.length_a   1.000
_cell.length_b   1.000
_cell.length_c   1.000
_cell.angle_alpha   90.00
_cell.angle_beta   90.00
_cell.angle_gamma   90.00
#
_symmetry.space_group_name_H-M   'P 1'
#
loop_
_entity.id
_entity.type
_entity.pdbx_description
1 polymer ?
#
loop_
_entity_poly.entity_id
_entity_poly.type
_entity_poly.pdbx_seq_one_letter_code
_entity_poly.pdbx_strand_id
1 'polypeptide(L)'
;AGLASLIKVCDPERALPSRWAECADLARRCRDLNDHNGALVASRMRRIQGMLEVLTGKRSEKMVYGRQAHQGFGTRGRVLATEA
;
A
#
# COMPACT_ATOMS: atom_id res chain seq x y z
N ALA A 1 2.42 19.49 27.28
CA ALA A 1 1.23 19.75 28.12
C ALA A 1 0.20 20.72 27.51
N GLY A 2 0.55 21.56 26.52
CA GLY A 2 -0.37 22.58 25.98
C GLY A 2 -1.60 22.04 25.23
N LEU A 3 -1.43 21.02 24.38
CA LEU A 3 -2.52 20.47 23.57
C LEU A 3 -3.65 19.87 24.43
N ALA A 4 -3.29 19.14 25.50
CA ALA A 4 -4.25 18.57 26.44
C ALA A 4 -5.01 19.64 27.24
N SER A 5 -4.37 20.78 27.52
CA SER A 5 -5.03 21.90 28.19
C SER A 5 -6.01 22.61 27.28
N LEU A 6 -5.68 22.77 25.99
CA LEU A 6 -6.59 23.32 24.98
C LEU A 6 -7.81 22.41 24.76
N ILE A 7 -7.60 21.09 24.69
CA ILE A 7 -8.69 20.12 24.54
C ILE A 7 -9.65 20.19 25.73
N LYS A 8 -9.16 20.38 26.97
CA LYS A 8 -10.05 20.57 28.14
C LYS A 8 -10.91 21.83 28.06
N VAL A 9 -10.42 22.89 27.43
CA VAL A 9 -11.16 24.15 27.26
C VAL A 9 -12.14 24.05 26.09
N CYS A 10 -11.76 23.36 25.01
CA CYS A 10 -12.56 23.22 23.80
C CYS A 10 -13.61 22.09 23.87
N ASP A 11 -13.44 21.11 24.77
CA ASP A 11 -14.35 19.98 24.94
C ASP A 11 -14.82 19.85 26.41
N PRO A 12 -15.70 20.76 26.86
CA PRO A 12 -16.23 20.74 28.23
C PRO A 12 -17.05 19.47 28.51
N GLU A 13 -17.68 18.88 27.49
CA GLU A 13 -18.48 17.65 27.59
C GLU A 13 -17.66 16.35 27.49
N ARG A 14 -16.36 16.43 27.19
CA ARG A 14 -15.46 15.28 26.98
C ARG A 14 -15.91 14.31 25.88
N ALA A 15 -16.60 14.80 24.86
CA ALA A 15 -17.10 13.99 23.76
C ALA A 15 -16.03 13.68 22.69
N LEU A 16 -15.00 14.53 22.58
CA LEU A 16 -13.97 14.45 21.54
C LEU A 16 -13.08 13.20 21.67
N PRO A 17 -12.61 12.78 22.87
CA PRO A 17 -11.80 11.58 23.02
C PRO A 17 -12.51 10.31 22.54
N SER A 18 -13.80 10.15 22.83
CA SER A 18 -14.58 8.96 22.41
C SER A 18 -14.69 8.92 20.90
N ARG A 19 -15.15 10.02 20.28
CA ARG A 19 -15.33 10.10 18.83
C ARG A 19 -14.00 9.94 18.08
N TRP A 20 -12.92 10.50 18.62
CA TRP A 20 -11.59 10.33 18.06
C TRP A 20 -11.12 8.86 18.15
N ALA A 21 -11.36 8.20 19.28
CA ALA A 21 -11.04 6.78 19.44
C ALA A 21 -11.84 5.92 18.45
N GLU A 22 -13.14 6.16 18.29
CA GLU A 22 -14.00 5.48 17.32
C GLU A 22 -13.49 5.67 15.88
N CYS A 23 -13.13 6.90 15.51
CA CYS A 23 -12.54 7.19 14.19
C CYS A 23 -11.20 6.48 14.00
N ALA A 24 -10.33 6.46 15.01
CA ALA A 24 -9.05 5.77 14.95
C ALA A 24 -9.23 4.25 14.79
N ASP A 25 -10.22 3.67 15.47
CA ASP A 25 -10.56 2.26 15.36
C ASP A 25 -11.12 1.90 13.98
N LEU A 26 -11.97 2.75 13.42
CA LEU A 26 -12.45 2.61 12.04
C LEU A 26 -11.29 2.69 11.04
N ALA A 27 -10.41 3.68 11.17
CA ALA A 27 -9.26 3.86 10.29
C ALA A 27 -8.31 2.65 10.34
N ARG A 28 -8.07 2.09 11.53
CA ARG A 28 -7.28 0.87 11.72
C ARG A 28 -7.91 -0.32 11.00
N ARG A 29 -9.21 -0.56 11.20
CA ARG A 29 -9.93 -1.64 10.50
C ARG A 29 -9.89 -1.49 8.99
N CYS A 30 -10.05 -0.28 8.47
CA CYS A 30 -9.95 -0.01 7.03
C CYS A 30 -8.55 -0.33 6.49
N ARG A 31 -7.49 -0.05 7.27
CA ARG A 31 -6.12 -0.40 6.90
C ARG A 31 -5.92 -1.90 6.84
N ASP A 32 -6.35 -2.63 7.87
CA ASP A 32 -6.22 -4.09 7.92
C ASP A 32 -6.94 -4.78 6.75
N LEU A 33 -8.15 -4.29 6.41
CA LEU A 33 -8.89 -4.76 5.24
C LEU A 33 -8.19 -4.43 3.92
N ASN A 34 -7.58 -3.23 3.81
CA ASN A 34 -6.82 -2.84 2.63
C ASN A 34 -5.60 -3.75 2.43
N ASP A 35 -4.86 -4.02 3.50
CA ASP A 35 -3.68 -4.88 3.48
C ASP A 35 -4.05 -6.32 3.09
N HIS A 36 -5.16 -6.84 3.63
CA HIS A 36 -5.68 -8.16 3.25
C HIS A 36 -6.05 -8.22 1.76
N ASN A 37 -6.77 -7.23 1.26
CA ASN A 37 -7.14 -7.14 -0.15
C ASN A 37 -5.89 -7.01 -1.04
N GLY A 38 -4.91 -6.22 -0.61
CA GLY A 38 -3.62 -6.07 -1.28
C GLY A 38 -2.87 -7.39 -1.40
N ALA A 39 -2.82 -8.18 -0.32
CA ALA A 39 -2.21 -9.51 -0.32
C ALA A 39 -2.92 -10.48 -1.27
N LEU A 40 -4.26 -10.46 -1.28
CA LEU A 40 -5.08 -11.31 -2.14
C LEU A 40 -4.90 -10.97 -3.63
N VAL A 41 -4.93 -9.68 -3.97
CA VAL A 41 -4.67 -9.21 -5.35
C VAL A 41 -3.25 -9.58 -5.77
N ALA A 42 -2.25 -9.33 -4.93
CA ALA A 42 -0.86 -9.68 -5.24
C ALA A 42 -0.69 -11.19 -5.49
N SER A 43 -1.37 -12.04 -4.71
CA SER A 43 -1.37 -13.50 -4.92
C SER A 43 -1.97 -13.89 -6.27
N ARG A 44 -3.13 -13.30 -6.63
CA ARG A 44 -3.78 -13.53 -7.93
C ARG A 44 -2.90 -13.06 -9.09
N MET A 45 -2.28 -11.89 -8.97
CA MET A 45 -1.38 -11.36 -9.99
C MET A 45 -0.16 -12.27 -10.21
N ARG A 46 0.46 -12.79 -9.14
CA ARG A 46 1.56 -13.76 -9.26
C ARG A 46 1.13 -15.03 -9.99
N ARG A 47 -0.06 -15.55 -9.71
CA ARG A 47 -0.60 -16.73 -10.40
C ARG A 47 -0.82 -16.48 -11.88
N ILE A 48 -1.42 -15.34 -12.24
CA ILE A 48 -1.64 -14.96 -13.64
C ILE A 48 -0.31 -14.81 -14.36
N GLN A 49 0.66 -14.14 -13.74
CA GLN A 49 2.00 -13.95 -14.30
C GLN A 49 2.68 -15.30 -14.59
N GLY A 50 2.67 -16.24 -13.63
CA GLY A 50 3.22 -17.58 -13.83
C GLY A 50 2.53 -18.36 -14.96
N MET A 51 1.20 -18.25 -15.09
CA MET A 51 0.46 -18.90 -16.17
C MET A 51 0.82 -18.31 -17.54
N LEU A 52 0.97 -16.99 -17.64
CA LEU A 52 1.41 -16.33 -18.86
C LEU A 52 2.85 -16.72 -19.23
N GLU A 53 3.75 -16.89 -18.26
CA GLU A 53 5.12 -17.37 -18.52
C GLU A 53 5.11 -18.78 -19.12
N VAL A 54 4.29 -19.68 -18.60
CA VAL A 54 4.13 -21.05 -19.14
C VAL A 54 3.59 -21.02 -20.58
N LEU A 55 2.58 -20.20 -20.85
CA LEU A 55 1.93 -20.14 -22.16
C LEU A 55 2.78 -19.43 -23.22
N THR A 56 3.55 -18.41 -22.84
CA THR A 56 4.27 -17.55 -23.78
C THR A 56 5.76 -17.85 -23.88
N GLY A 57 6.32 -18.62 -22.94
CA GLY A 57 7.75 -18.90 -22.84
C GLY A 57 8.62 -17.66 -22.51
N LYS A 58 8.00 -16.49 -22.29
CA LYS A 58 8.68 -15.24 -21.94
C LYS A 58 8.57 -15.01 -20.45
N ARG A 59 9.70 -14.95 -19.74
CA ARG A 59 9.73 -14.59 -18.33
C ARG A 59 9.26 -13.15 -18.16
N SER A 60 8.27 -12.93 -17.32
CA SER A 60 7.68 -11.61 -17.11
C SER A 60 8.62 -10.76 -16.26
N GLU A 61 8.76 -9.47 -16.63
CA GLU A 61 9.67 -8.56 -15.92
C GLU A 61 9.25 -8.35 -14.46
N LYS A 62 10.26 -8.25 -13.58
CA LYS A 62 10.09 -8.15 -12.13
C LYS A 62 9.30 -6.88 -11.77
N MET A 63 8.09 -7.05 -11.27
CA MET A 63 7.26 -5.96 -10.76
C MET A 63 7.94 -5.33 -9.53
N VAL A 64 8.36 -4.07 -9.64
CA VAL A 64 8.98 -3.32 -8.53
C VAL A 64 7.92 -2.44 -7.89
N TYR A 65 7.80 -2.50 -6.56
CA TYR A 65 6.89 -1.66 -5.80
C TYR A 65 7.41 -0.21 -5.78
N GLY A 66 6.67 0.72 -6.38
CA GLY A 66 7.01 2.15 -6.40
C GLY A 66 6.74 2.84 -5.06
N ARG A 67 7.47 3.92 -4.78
CA ARG A 67 7.50 4.65 -3.49
C ARG A 67 6.14 5.23 -3.04
N GLN A 68 5.13 5.28 -3.90
CA GLN A 68 3.77 5.77 -3.57
C GLN A 68 2.68 4.75 -3.94
N ALA A 69 2.95 3.45 -3.84
CA ALA A 69 2.00 2.38 -4.17
C ALA A 69 1.46 2.41 -5.62
N HIS A 70 2.14 3.08 -6.55
CA HIS A 70 1.89 2.98 -7.97
C HIS A 70 2.62 1.73 -8.52
N GLN A 71 1.85 0.81 -9.10
CA GLN A 71 2.38 -0.34 -9.83
C GLN A 71 2.47 0.04 -11.31
N GLY A 72 3.69 0.10 -11.84
CA GLY A 72 3.95 0.35 -13.26
C GLY A 72 4.94 -0.66 -13.82
N PHE A 73 4.75 -1.05 -15.07
CA PHE A 73 5.71 -1.86 -15.81
C PHE A 73 6.90 -0.97 -16.21
N GLY A 74 8.04 -1.17 -15.58
CA GLY A 74 9.27 -0.46 -15.90
C GLY A 74 10.13 -1.29 -16.84
N THR A 75 10.11 -0.99 -18.13
CA THR A 75 11.02 -1.59 -19.12
C THR A 75 12.44 -1.18 -18.76
N ARG A 76 13.29 -2.13 -18.35
CA ARG A 76 14.72 -1.82 -18.11
C ARG A 76 15.41 -1.58 -19.44
N GLY A 77 15.85 -0.33 -19.66
CA GLY A 77 16.74 0.03 -20.77
C GLY A 77 17.97 -0.87 -20.80
N ARG A 78 18.23 -1.47 -21.97
CA ARG A 78 19.31 -2.42 -22.23
C ARG A 78 20.65 -1.69 -22.19
N VAL A 79 21.53 -2.06 -21.26
CA VAL A 79 22.90 -1.53 -21.20
C VAL A 79 23.68 -2.13 -22.37
N LEU A 80 24.04 -1.31 -23.35
CA LEU A 80 24.98 -1.67 -24.41
C LEU A 80 26.38 -1.47 -23.84
N ALA A 81 27.11 -2.55 -23.59
CA ALA A 81 28.55 -2.47 -23.39
C ALA A 81 29.20 -2.11 -24.73
N THR A 82 29.87 -0.96 -24.79
CA THR A 82 30.80 -0.61 -25.86
C THR A 82 32.19 -0.93 -25.35
N GLU A 83 32.85 -1.95 -25.91
CA GLU A 83 34.30 -2.12 -25.77
C GLU A 83 35.00 -1.02 -26.59
N ALA A 84 36.05 -0.44 -26.00
CA ALA A 84 37.02 0.44 -26.64
C ALA A 84 38.42 -0.08 -26.33
#